data_AF-A0A3D0KQ31-F1
#
_entry.id   AF-A0A3D0KQ31-F1
#
_cell.length_a   1.000
_cell.length_b   1.000
_cell.length_c   1.000
_cell.angle_alpha   90.00
_cell.angle_beta   90.00
_cell.angle_gamma   90.00
#
_symmetry.space_group_name_H-M   'P 1'
#
loop_
_entity.id
_entity.type
_entity.pdbx_description
1 polymer ?
#
loop_
_entity_poly.entity_id
_entity_poly.type
_entity_poly.pdbx_seq_one_letter_code
_entity_poly.pdbx_strand_id
1 'polypeptide(L)' 'MGDDCATGVAFTRDPSTGENSFYGEYLINAQGEDVVAGIRTPLPLTKTAAQAAETG' A
#
# COMPACT_ATOMS: atom_id res chain seq x y z
N MET A 1 19.32 2.03 -6.20
CA MET A 1 17.85 2.14 -6.11
C MET A 1 17.33 2.08 -7.53
N GLY A 2 16.77 0.94 -7.93
CA GLY A 2 16.19 0.73 -9.25
C GLY A 2 14.68 0.62 -9.12
N ASP A 3 13.96 0.91 -10.21
CA ASP A 3 12.49 0.91 -10.24
C ASP A 3 11.86 -0.49 -10.07
N ASP A 4 12.70 -1.53 -9.98
CA ASP A 4 12.32 -2.92 -9.71
C ASP A 4 12.22 -3.25 -8.21
N CYS A 5 12.55 -2.29 -7.33
CA CYS A 5 12.49 -2.47 -5.88
C CYS A 5 11.35 -1.66 -5.27
N ALA A 6 10.56 -2.28 -4.39
CA ALA A 6 9.48 -1.63 -3.65
C ALA A 6 9.52 -2.03 -2.19
N THR A 7 9.02 -1.14 -1.33
CA THR A 7 8.77 -1.44 0.10
C THR A 7 7.33 -1.12 0.42
N GLY A 8 6.71 -1.90 1.30
CA GLY A 8 5.29 -1.74 1.62
C GLY A 8 4.90 -2.42 2.90
N VAL A 9 3.70 -2.11 3.37
CA VAL A 9 3.07 -2.71 4.54
C VAL A 9 1.82 -3.43 4.05
N ALA A 10 1.69 -4.70 4.45
CA ALA A 10 0.55 -5.52 4.07
C ALA A 10 -0.02 -6.23 5.29
N PHE A 11 -1.34 -6.28 5.33
CA PHE A 11 -2.16 -7.08 6.22
C PHE A 11 -2.74 -8.25 5.43
N THR A 12 -2.77 -9.42 6.08
CA THR A 12 -3.34 -10.65 5.50
C THR A 12 -4.86 -10.61 5.40
N ARG A 13 -5.50 -9.64 6.07
CA ARG A 13 -6.94 -9.41 6.10
C ARG A 13 -7.21 -7.91 6.15
N ASP A 14 -8.40 -7.52 5.73
CA ASP A 14 -8.86 -6.14 5.85
C ASP A 14 -9.02 -5.77 7.34
N PRO A 15 -8.26 -4.78 7.86
CA PRO A 15 -8.35 -4.39 9.27
C PRO A 15 -9.67 -3.65 9.62
N SER A 16 -10.37 -3.11 8.63
CA SER A 16 -11.63 -2.36 8.82
C SER A 16 -12.85 -3.27 8.82
N THR A 17 -12.85 -4.29 7.94
CA THR A 17 -14.01 -5.20 7.76
C THR A 17 -13.78 -6.61 8.28
N GLY A 18 -12.53 -7.03 8.43
CA GLY A 18 -12.15 -8.41 8.79
C GLY A 18 -12.23 -9.40 7.63
N GLU A 19 -12.52 -8.94 6.41
CA GLU A 19 -12.61 -9.80 5.23
C GLU A 19 -11.25 -10.46 4.95
N ASN A 20 -11.28 -11.71 4.45
CA ASN A 20 -10.08 -12.46 4.11
C ASN A 20 -9.49 -12.01 2.75
N SER A 21 -9.23 -10.71 2.65
CA SER A 21 -8.70 -10.02 1.49
C SER A 21 -7.40 -9.31 1.89
N PHE A 22 -6.37 -9.42 1.06
CA PHE A 22 -5.10 -8.74 1.31
C PHE A 22 -5.28 -7.23 1.21
N TYR A 23 -4.94 -6.54 2.30
CA TYR A 23 -5.01 -5.08 2.40
C TYR A 23 -3.63 -4.52 2.65
N GLY A 24 -3.21 -3.49 1.94
CA GLY A 24 -1.90 -2.91 2.16
C GLY A 24 -1.56 -1.82 1.17
N GLU A 25 -0.41 -1.21 1.39
CA GLU A 25 0.11 -0.13 0.59
C GLU A 25 1.61 -0.35 0.33
N TYR A 26 2.09 0.07 -0.83
CA TYR A 26 3.49 -0.05 -1.21
C TYR A 26 3.98 1.19 -1.96
N LEU A 27 5.28 1.41 -1.94
CA LEU A 27 5.94 2.47 -2.67
C LEU A 27 7.11 1.89 -3.47
N ILE A 28 7.10 2.18 -4.77
CA ILE A 28 8.17 1.82 -5.69
C ILE A 28 9.34 2.79 -5.47
N ASN A 29 10.55 2.25 -5.48
CA ASN A 29 11.80 3.00 -5.38
C ASN A 29 11.84 3.91 -4.12
N ALA A 30 11.38 3.35 -2.99
CA ALA A 30 11.33 4.00 -1.68
C ALA A 30 11.95 3.10 -0.61
N GLN A 31 12.61 3.70 0.38
CA GLN A 31 13.06 3.02 1.59
C GLN A 31 11.97 3.08 2.67
N GLY A 32 11.99 2.17 3.64
CA GLY A 32 10.92 2.05 4.65
C GLY A 32 10.64 3.34 5.43
N GLU A 33 11.63 4.22 5.55
CA GLU A 33 11.51 5.52 6.20
C GLU A 33 10.67 6.51 5.36
N ASP A 34 10.79 6.48 4.03
CA ASP A 34 10.00 7.32 3.11
C ASP A 34 8.51 6.94 3.09
N VAL A 35 8.20 5.67 3.34
CA VAL A 35 6.80 5.18 3.42
C VAL A 35 6.10 5.70 4.67
N VAL A 36 6.83 5.84 5.77
CA VAL A 36 6.28 6.34 7.04
C VAL A 36 6.19 7.87 7.06
N ALA A 37 7.11 8.55 6.36
CA ALA A 37 7.14 10.01 6.29
C ALA A 37 6.01 10.63 5.44
N GLY A 38 5.31 9.84 4.61
CA GLY A 38 4.19 10.32 3.80
C GLY A 38 4.57 11.32 2.71
N ILE A 39 5.85 11.38 2.30
CA ILE A 39 6.35 12.29 1.27
C ILE A 39 5.79 11.92 -0.12
N ARG A 40 5.45 10.64 -0.32
CA ARG A 40 4.82 10.12 -1.54
C ARG A 40 3.52 9.41 -1.19
N THR A 41 2.51 9.58 -2.04
CA THR A 41 1.24 8.85 -1.92
C THR A 41 1.49 7.35 -2.14
N PRO A 42 1.25 6.49 -1.14
CA PRO A 42 1.39 5.06 -1.28
C PRO A 42 0.44 4.50 -2.33
N LEU A 43 0.88 3.45 -3.03
CA LEU A 43 0.04 2.74 -3.98
C LEU A 43 -0.69 1.59 -3.27
N PRO A 44 -1.97 1.38 -3.56
CA PRO A 44 -2.76 0.28 -3.01
C PRO A 44 -2.24 -1.06 -3.50
N LEU A 45 -2.05 -2.02 -2.58
CA LEU A 45 -1.52 -3.35 -2.88
C LEU A 45 -2.49 -4.20 -3.72
N THR A 46 -3.80 -3.98 -3.56
CA THR A 46 -4.85 -4.70 -4.27
C THR A 46 -5.75 -3.75 -5.07
N LYS A 47 -6.27 -4.23 -6.21
CA LYS A 47 -7.19 -3.45 -7.06
C LYS A 47 -8.44 -3.00 -6.31
N THR A 48 -8.94 -3.84 -5.41
CA THR A 48 -10.10 -3.52 -4.57
C THR A 48 -9.83 -2.32 -3.67
N ALA A 49 -8.64 -2.24 -3.06
CA ALA A 49 -8.22 -1.09 -2.27
C ALA A 49 -8.00 0.16 -3.13
N ALA A 50 -7.51 -0.01 -4.37
CA ALA A 50 -7.35 1.09 -5.31
C ALA A 50 -8.68 1.77 -5.67
N GLN A 51 -9.71 0.97 -5.93
CA GLN A 51 -11.05 1.49 -6.22
C GLN A 51 -11.67 2.21 -5.01
N ALA A 52 -11.40 1.73 -3.79
CA ALA A 52 -11.86 2.40 -2.57
C ALA A 52 -11.22 3.78 -2.38
N ALA A 53 -9.94 3.94 -2.72
CA ALA A 53 -9.21 5.21 -2.61
C ALA A 53 -9.64 6.25 -3.66
N GLU A 54 -10.11 5.83 -4.83
CA GLU A 54 -10.57 6.72 -5.91
C GLU A 54 -12.03 7.18 -5.75
N THR A 55 -12.80 6.56 -4.85
CA THR A 55 -14.22 6.88 -4.62
C THR A 55 -14.43 7.83 -3.42
N GLY A 56 -13.36 8.42 -2.90
CA GLY A 56 -13.36 9.37 -1.76
C GLY A 56 -13.35 10.83 -2.19
#